data_AF-A0A5S4ZRN8-F1
#
_entry.id   AF-A0A5S4ZRN8-F1
#
_cell.length_a   1.000
_cell.length_b   1.000
_cell.length_c   1.000
_cell.angle_alpha   90.00
_cell.angle_beta   90.00
_cell.angle_gamma   90.00
#
_symmetry.space_group_name_H-M   'P 1'
#
loop_
_entity.id
_entity.type
_entity.pdbx_description
1 polymer ?
#
loop_
_entity_poly.entity_id
_entity_poly.type
_entity_poly.pdbx_seq_one_letter_code
_entity_poly.pdbx_strand_id
1 'polypeptide(L)' 'MGRRITIDPITRLEGHGKIEIFLDEAGAVDNVYFQIPELRGFEKFCEGRPVEELPRIVSRICGV' A
#
# COMPACT_ATOMS: atom_id res chain seq x y z
N MET A 1 -18.47 9.69 -20.89
CA MET A 1 -17.44 8.66 -20.57
C MET A 1 -16.42 9.30 -19.64
N GLY A 2 -16.45 8.93 -18.36
CA GLY A 2 -15.64 9.56 -17.31
C GLY A 2 -14.13 9.44 -17.53
N ARG A 3 -13.36 10.34 -16.88
CA ARG A 3 -11.89 10.40 -16.98
C ARG A 3 -11.24 9.64 -15.81
N ARG A 4 -10.16 8.91 -16.08
CA ARG A 4 -9.31 8.28 -15.05
C ARG A 4 -8.01 9.05 -14.86
N ILE A 5 -7.62 9.27 -13.61
CA ILE A 5 -6.33 9.84 -13.21
C ILE A 5 -5.59 8.82 -12.35
N THR A 6 -4.35 8.53 -12.70
CA THR A 6 -3.51 7.56 -12.00
C THR A 6 -2.32 8.29 -11.37
N ILE A 7 -2.08 8.05 -10.07
CA ILE A 7 -0.88 8.49 -9.35
C ILE A 7 -0.10 7.24 -8.96
N ASP A 8 1.00 6.98 -9.67
CA ASP A 8 1.90 5.85 -9.43
C ASP A 8 3.34 6.22 -9.86
N PRO A 9 4.32 6.28 -8.94
CA PRO A 9 4.18 6.10 -7.50
C PRO A 9 3.63 7.36 -6.81
N ILE A 10 2.98 7.17 -5.65
CA ILE A 10 2.79 8.29 -4.72
C ILE A 10 4.18 8.70 -4.21
N THR A 11 4.45 10.00 -4.07
CA THR A 11 5.76 10.51 -3.58
C THR A 11 5.64 11.08 -2.16
N ARG A 12 6.77 11.12 -1.44
CA ARG A 12 6.87 11.58 -0.04
C ARG A 12 6.01 10.77 0.95
N LEU A 13 5.97 9.45 0.76
CA LEU A 13 5.50 8.49 1.76
C LEU A 13 6.60 7.47 2.10
N GLU A 14 6.38 6.69 3.15
CA GLU A 14 7.07 5.42 3.38
C GLU A 14 6.34 4.30 2.63
N GLY A 15 7.08 3.40 1.98
CA GLY A 15 6.53 2.30 1.19
C GLY A 15 6.05 2.69 -0.23
N HIS A 16 5.35 1.76 -0.89
CA HIS A 16 4.74 1.97 -2.20
C HIS A 16 3.21 2.03 -2.09
N GLY A 17 2.63 3.11 -2.61
CA GLY A 17 1.20 3.20 -2.84
C GLY A 17 0.89 3.71 -4.24
N LYS A 18 -0.32 3.41 -4.69
CA LYS A 18 -0.90 3.87 -5.95
C LYS A 18 -2.32 4.38 -5.70
N ILE A 19 -2.70 5.47 -6.37
CA ILE A 19 -4.07 6.01 -6.33
C ILE A 19 -4.66 6.02 -7.74
N GLU A 20 -5.89 5.50 -7.88
CA GLU A 20 -6.71 5.63 -9.07
C GLU A 20 -7.92 6.49 -8.75
N ILE A 21 -8.13 7.58 -9.49
CA ILE A 21 -9.24 8.53 -9.32
C ILE A 21 -10.11 8.48 -10.58
N PHE A 22 -11.41 8.31 -10.39
CA PHE A 22 -12.41 8.25 -11.45
C PHE A 22 -13.28 9.49 -11.35
N LEU A 23 -13.37 10.24 -12.45
CA LEU A 23 -14.17 11.44 -12.55
C LEU A 23 -15.42 11.18 -13.39
N ASP A 24 -16.53 11.80 -12.99
CA ASP A 24 -17.75 11.86 -13.80
C ASP A 24 -17.60 12.81 -15.01
N GLU A 25 -18.68 13.00 -15.76
CA GLU A 25 -18.68 13.86 -16.94
C GLU A 25 -18.60 15.36 -16.60
N ALA A 26 -19.00 15.76 -15.39
CA ALA A 26 -18.85 17.11 -14.87
C ALA A 26 -17.44 17.39 -14.32
N GLY A 27 -16.58 16.37 -14.26
CA GLY A 27 -15.25 16.44 -13.69
C GLY A 27 -15.20 16.33 -12.17
N ALA A 28 -16.32 16.00 -11.51
CA ALA A 28 -16.35 15.71 -10.09
C ALA A 28 -15.82 14.29 -9.83
N VAL A 29 -15.27 14.05 -8.63
CA VAL A 29 -14.78 12.73 -8.23
C VAL A 29 -15.99 11.82 -8.00
N ASP A 30 -16.05 10.76 -8.79
CA ASP A 30 -17.06 9.70 -8.68
C ASP A 30 -16.56 8.55 -7.79
N ASN A 31 -15.27 8.20 -7.92
CA ASN A 31 -14.67 7.13 -7.11
C ASN A 31 -13.15 7.27 -6.96
N VAL A 32 -12.58 6.64 -5.94
CA VAL A 32 -11.13 6.58 -5.67
C VAL A 32 -10.73 5.20 -5.12
N TYR A 33 -9.65 4.64 -5.65
CA TYR A 33 -8.99 3.47 -5.05
C TYR A 33 -7.59 3.83 -4.57
N PHE A 34 -7.31 3.48 -3.32
CA PHE A 34 -5.96 3.42 -2.79
C PHE A 34 -5.47 1.97 -2.84
N GLN A 35 -4.31 1.75 -3.44
CA GLN A 35 -3.76 0.43 -3.72
C GLN A 35 -2.39 0.31 -3.06
N ILE A 36 -2.19 -0.77 -2.31
CA ILE A 36 -0.89 -1.20 -1.79
C ILE A 36 -0.44 -2.38 -2.67
N PRO A 37 0.44 -2.15 -3.65
CA PRO A 37 0.86 -3.21 -4.57
C PRO A 37 1.86 -4.20 -3.94
N GLU A 38 2.50 -3.83 -2.83
CA GLU A 38 3.56 -4.61 -2.20
C GLU A 38 3.03 -5.71 -1.26
N LEU A 39 3.70 -6.86 -1.28
CA LEU A 39 3.48 -7.97 -0.34
C LEU A 39 4.83 -8.47 0.18
N ARG A 40 4.93 -8.61 1.51
CA ARG A 40 6.14 -9.16 2.17
C ARG A 40 5.88 -10.43 2.98
N GLY A 41 4.67 -10.61 3.51
CA GLY A 41 4.26 -11.87 4.12
C GLY A 41 4.95 -12.22 5.45
N PHE A 42 5.34 -11.23 6.26
CA PHE A 42 6.00 -11.45 7.55
C PHE A 42 5.24 -12.43 8.45
N GLU A 43 3.91 -12.37 8.47
CA GLU A 43 3.04 -13.25 9.26
C GLU A 43 3.32 -14.73 8.95
N LYS A 44 3.43 -15.09 7.66
CA LYS A 44 3.74 -16.46 7.24
C LYS A 44 5.16 -16.87 7.59
N PHE A 45 6.12 -15.97 7.49
CA PHE A 45 7.50 -16.27 7.89
C PHE A 45 7.69 -16.40 9.40
N CYS A 46 6.74 -15.91 10.21
CA CYS A 46 6.79 -16.02 11.66
C CYS A 46 6.20 -17.34 12.18
N GLU A 47 5.45 -18.08 11.35
CA GLU A 47 4.91 -19.39 11.73
C GLU A 47 6.06 -20.37 12.06
N GLY A 48 6.00 -20.98 13.25
CA GLY A 48 7.01 -21.94 13.72
C GLY A 48 8.28 -21.31 14.32
N ARG A 49 8.36 -19.98 14.43
CA ARG A 49 9.52 -19.31 15.05
C ARG A 49 9.36 -19.16 16.57
N PRO A 50 10.48 -19.20 17.33
CA PRO A 50 10.48 -18.81 18.74
C PRO A 50 10.00 -17.36 18.91
N VAL A 51 9.17 -17.11 19.92
CA VAL A 51 8.55 -15.80 20.15
C VAL A 51 9.59 -14.71 20.43
N GLU A 52 10.73 -15.09 21.01
CA GLU A 52 11.85 -14.22 21.36
C GLU A 52 12.56 -13.66 20.12
N GLU A 53 12.45 -14.31 18.96
CA GLU A 53 12.99 -13.82 17.69
C GLU A 53 12.10 -12.74 17.06
N LEU A 54 10.80 -12.75 17.33
CA LEU A 54 9.83 -11.91 16.63
C LEU A 54 10.13 -10.41 16.75
N PRO A 55 10.48 -9.84 17.92
CA PRO A 55 10.81 -8.42 18.02
C PRO A 55 11.97 -8.00 17.10
N ARG A 56 12.93 -8.90 16.87
CA ARG A 56 14.00 -8.66 15.90
C ARG A 56 13.43 -8.75 14.49
N ILE A 57 12.68 -9.78 14.15
CA ILE A 57 12.17 -9.98 12.78
C ILE A 57 11.22 -8.85 12.36
N VAL A 58 10.17 -8.58 13.15
CA VAL A 58 9.08 -7.66 12.77
C VAL A 58 9.49 -6.18 12.77
N SER A 59 10.60 -5.81 13.42
CA SER A 59 11.16 -4.45 13.30
C SER A 59 11.59 -4.08 11.87
N ARG A 60 11.65 -5.06 10.95
CA ARG A 60 11.95 -4.85 9.53
C ARG A 60 10.69 -4.62 8.68
N ILE A 61 9.52 -4.52 9.32
CA ILE A 61 8.27 -4.17 8.65
C ILE A 61 8.27 -2.68 8.25
N CYS A 62 8.77 -1.78 9.08
CA CYS A 62 8.88 -0.35 8.76
C CYS A 62 10.24 0.17 9.23
N GLY A 63 10.92 0.95 8.39
CA GLY A 63 12.26 1.46 8.67
C GLY A 63 12.34 2.95 9.00
N VAL A 64 11.22 3.66 8.87
CA VAL A 64 11.02 5.05 9.30
C VAL A 64 10.35 5.03 10.66
#